data_AF-A0A5N5JHL1-F1
#
_entry.id   AF-A0A5N5JHL1-F1
#
_cell.length_a   1.000
_cell.length_b   1.000
_cell.length_c   1.000
_cell.angle_alpha   90.00
_cell.angle_beta   90.00
_cell.angle_gamma   90.00
#
_symmetry.space_group_name_H-M   'P 1'
#
loop_
_entity.id
_entity.type
_entity.pdbx_description
1 polymer ?
#
loop_
_entity_poly.entity_id
_entity_poly.type
_entity_poly.pdbx_seq_one_letter_code
_entity_poly.pdbx_strand_id
1 'polypeptide(L)'
;MAEQNLTMELDPKYDDYDFPTTTAEVKPGFPGHLTPAQQAQVHQLRLMLESEGYSERLDTITLLRFLRARKFDVNLSKKMFVECEQWRKDTKLDEILPNWDYPEKEKMFQYYPQYYHKTDKDGRPVYIEQLGNIDLTAMYAITTQERMLTNLAVEYERVADPRLPACSRKAGHLLETCCTIMDLKGVGISKASQVYSYVRSASGLSQNYYPERLGRLYVINAPWGFSGVWSIIKGWLDPVTVQKIHILGSGYKKELLAQVPAENLPVEFGGSCNCEGGCQLSDMGPWKEPEWAKPAKWSNEAKAAAAAADATIKNEGSEIKEGGAEDVAGVAKAEAELTTAAAGTTTVPQ
;
A
#
# COMPACT_ATOMS: atom_id res chain seq x y z
N MET A 1 -33.29 12.82 -8.96
CA MET A 1 -32.88 12.96 -7.54
C MET A 1 -31.38 13.17 -7.56
N ALA A 2 -30.87 14.23 -6.95
CA ALA A 2 -29.44 14.51 -6.92
C ALA A 2 -28.75 13.36 -6.17
N GLU A 3 -27.87 12.63 -6.85
CA GLU A 3 -26.95 11.70 -6.20
C GLU A 3 -26.11 12.53 -5.24
N GLN A 4 -26.36 12.37 -3.93
CA GLN A 4 -25.46 12.91 -2.93
C GLN A 4 -24.12 12.24 -3.19
N ASN A 5 -23.11 13.04 -3.58
CA ASN A 5 -21.72 12.63 -3.59
C ASN A 5 -21.37 12.23 -2.16
N LEU A 6 -21.52 10.94 -1.83
CA LEU A 6 -21.14 10.36 -0.57
C LEU A 6 -19.62 10.33 -0.54
N THR A 7 -19.03 11.41 -0.04
CA THR A 7 -17.62 11.46 0.31
C THR A 7 -17.31 10.32 1.28
N MET A 8 -16.23 9.59 1.03
CA MET A 8 -15.75 8.53 1.92
C MET A 8 -15.56 9.11 3.33
N GLU A 9 -16.26 8.55 4.32
CA GLU A 9 -16.09 8.94 5.72
C GLU A 9 -14.71 8.48 6.19
N LEU A 10 -13.82 9.45 6.43
CA LEU A 10 -12.49 9.22 6.96
C LEU A 10 -12.53 9.34 8.48
N ASP A 11 -11.91 8.40 9.17
CA ASP A 11 -11.77 8.44 10.62
C ASP A 11 -10.32 8.83 10.97
N PRO A 12 -10.08 10.02 11.57
CA PRO A 12 -8.74 10.50 11.89
C PRO A 12 -7.91 9.56 12.78
N LYS A 13 -8.55 8.60 13.47
CA LYS A 13 -7.83 7.56 14.22
C LYS A 13 -7.03 6.63 13.31
N TYR A 14 -7.52 6.36 12.09
CA TYR A 14 -6.92 5.40 11.16
C TYR A 14 -6.47 6.03 9.84
N ASP A 15 -7.10 7.12 9.43
CA ASP A 15 -7.02 7.70 8.08
C ASP A 15 -6.23 9.02 8.10
N ASP A 16 -4.91 8.92 8.25
CA ASP A 16 -3.95 10.03 8.26
C ASP A 16 -3.26 10.19 6.88
N TYR A 17 -4.08 10.36 5.84
CA TYR A 17 -3.61 10.52 4.47
C TYR A 17 -3.18 11.95 4.17
N ASP A 18 -2.01 12.11 3.55
CA ASP A 18 -1.48 13.39 3.09
C ASP A 18 -1.39 13.47 1.55
N PHE A 19 -2.22 12.65 0.89
CA PHE A 19 -2.41 12.54 -0.54
C PHE A 19 -3.91 12.36 -0.84
N PRO A 20 -4.37 12.61 -2.08
CA PRO A 20 -5.78 12.45 -2.42
C PRO A 20 -6.31 11.05 -2.14
N THR A 21 -7.53 10.95 -1.60
CA THR A 21 -8.13 9.69 -1.11
C THR A 21 -9.27 9.17 -2.00
N THR A 22 -9.60 9.88 -3.08
CA THR A 22 -10.67 9.49 -4.03
C THR A 22 -10.06 9.07 -5.36
N THR A 23 -10.49 7.93 -5.91
CA THR A 23 -10.02 7.47 -7.23
C THR A 23 -10.68 8.24 -8.37
N ALA A 24 -9.97 8.39 -9.50
CA ALA A 24 -10.54 8.99 -10.71
C ALA A 24 -11.65 8.12 -11.33
N GLU A 25 -11.55 6.80 -11.24
CA GLU A 25 -12.58 5.88 -11.71
C GLU A 25 -13.76 5.89 -10.72
N VAL A 26 -14.94 6.24 -11.20
CA VAL A 26 -16.20 6.23 -10.43
C VAL A 26 -16.79 4.82 -10.48
N LYS A 27 -16.36 3.97 -9.55
CA LYS A 27 -16.79 2.57 -9.47
C LYS A 27 -17.12 2.17 -8.04
N PRO A 28 -18.27 1.51 -7.78
CA PRO A 28 -18.63 1.07 -6.44
C PRO A 28 -17.53 0.24 -5.78
N GLY A 29 -17.25 0.56 -4.52
CA GLY A 29 -16.25 -0.14 -3.70
C GLY A 29 -14.82 0.40 -3.83
N PHE A 30 -14.61 1.42 -4.65
CA PHE A 30 -13.34 2.17 -4.68
C PHE A 30 -13.40 3.39 -3.74
N PRO A 31 -12.25 3.83 -3.21
CA PRO A 31 -12.19 5.00 -2.34
C PRO A 31 -12.84 6.24 -2.96
N GLY A 32 -13.73 6.87 -2.20
CA GLY A 32 -14.57 8.00 -2.64
C GLY A 32 -15.87 7.62 -3.36
N HIS A 33 -16.12 6.33 -3.62
CA HIS A 33 -17.27 5.82 -4.38
C HIS A 33 -17.96 4.65 -3.67
N LEU A 34 -18.11 4.74 -2.34
CA LEU A 34 -18.70 3.67 -1.53
C LEU A 34 -20.21 3.82 -1.40
N THR A 35 -20.93 2.70 -1.49
CA THR A 35 -22.32 2.64 -1.04
C THR A 35 -22.40 2.60 0.50
N PRO A 36 -23.54 2.95 1.12
CA PRO A 36 -23.70 2.84 2.57
C PRO A 36 -23.43 1.42 3.11
N ALA A 37 -23.81 0.39 2.35
CA ALA A 37 -23.51 -0.99 2.70
C ALA A 37 -22.00 -1.27 2.73
N GLN A 38 -21.25 -0.75 1.76
CA GLN A 38 -19.79 -0.91 1.69
C GLN A 38 -19.08 -0.13 2.79
N GLN A 39 -19.56 1.06 3.16
CA GLN A 39 -19.05 1.81 4.31
C GLN A 39 -19.24 1.01 5.61
N ALA A 40 -20.44 0.44 5.82
CA ALA A 40 -20.69 -0.42 6.97
C ALA A 40 -19.79 -1.67 6.99
N GLN A 41 -19.49 -2.26 5.84
CA GLN A 41 -18.57 -3.40 5.73
C GLN A 41 -17.12 -3.04 6.07
N VAL A 42 -16.64 -1.85 5.70
CA VAL A 42 -15.32 -1.35 6.14
C VAL A 42 -15.29 -1.22 7.66
N HIS A 43 -16.30 -0.58 8.24
CA HIS A 43 -16.40 -0.41 9.69
C HIS A 43 -16.47 -1.75 10.43
N GLN A 44 -17.30 -2.69 9.95
CA GLN A 44 -17.41 -4.03 10.51
C GLN A 44 -16.07 -4.78 10.46
N LEU A 45 -15.39 -4.78 9.31
CA LEU A 45 -14.09 -5.43 9.16
C LEU A 45 -13.07 -4.84 10.16
N ARG A 46 -13.03 -3.51 10.27
CA ARG A 46 -12.14 -2.81 11.19
C ARG A 46 -12.36 -3.22 12.64
N LEU A 47 -13.60 -3.18 13.11
CA LEU A 47 -13.95 -3.57 14.49
C LEU A 47 -13.59 -5.03 14.78
N MET A 48 -13.82 -5.94 13.82
CA MET A 48 -13.45 -7.34 13.98
C MET A 48 -11.94 -7.53 14.12
N LEU A 49 -11.13 -6.77 13.37
CA LEU A 49 -9.66 -6.82 13.46
C LEU A 49 -9.16 -6.19 14.77
N GLU A 50 -9.69 -5.04 15.17
CA GLU A 50 -9.34 -4.42 16.46
C GLU A 50 -9.67 -5.34 17.64
N SER A 51 -10.81 -6.03 17.60
CA SER A 51 -11.19 -6.99 18.66
C SER A 51 -10.23 -8.17 18.79
N GLU A 52 -9.46 -8.47 17.74
CA GLU A 52 -8.40 -9.48 17.73
C GLU A 52 -7.01 -8.91 18.04
N GLY A 53 -6.93 -7.61 18.37
CA GLY A 53 -5.69 -6.95 18.79
C GLY A 53 -4.84 -6.40 17.64
N TYR A 54 -5.37 -6.32 16.42
CA TYR A 54 -4.68 -5.62 15.33
C TYR A 54 -4.86 -4.11 15.47
N SER A 55 -3.78 -3.35 15.26
CA SER A 55 -3.77 -1.88 15.33
C SER A 55 -3.19 -1.22 14.06
N GLU A 56 -2.34 -1.94 13.33
CA GLU A 56 -1.66 -1.43 12.14
C GLU A 56 -2.50 -1.68 10.88
N ARG A 57 -2.35 -0.79 9.87
CA ARG A 57 -2.94 -0.97 8.52
C ARG A 57 -4.46 -1.17 8.50
N LEU A 58 -5.15 -0.61 9.49
CA LEU A 58 -6.61 -0.57 9.59
C LEU A 58 -7.24 0.65 8.88
N ASP A 59 -6.40 1.38 8.14
CA ASP A 59 -6.82 2.51 7.33
C ASP A 59 -7.83 2.09 6.24
N THR A 60 -8.72 3.01 5.88
CA THR A 60 -9.87 2.74 5.01
C THR A 60 -9.42 2.25 3.63
N ILE A 61 -8.39 2.85 3.04
CA ILE A 61 -7.87 2.48 1.71
C ILE A 61 -7.29 1.06 1.72
N THR A 62 -6.57 0.64 2.76
CA THR A 62 -6.06 -0.74 2.87
C THR A 62 -7.18 -1.74 3.03
N LEU A 63 -8.11 -1.51 3.97
CA LEU A 63 -9.24 -2.41 4.20
C LEU A 63 -10.10 -2.59 2.95
N LEU A 64 -10.30 -1.51 2.18
CA LEU A 64 -11.04 -1.57 0.92
C LEU A 64 -10.37 -2.48 -0.12
N ARG A 65 -9.04 -2.56 -0.19
CA ARG A 65 -8.35 -3.49 -1.10
C ARG A 65 -8.63 -4.95 -0.72
N PHE A 66 -8.60 -5.28 0.58
CA PHE A 66 -8.94 -6.63 1.06
C PHE A 66 -10.41 -6.97 0.79
N LEU A 67 -11.32 -6.02 1.05
CA LEU A 67 -12.75 -6.17 0.77
C LEU A 67 -13.00 -6.40 -0.72
N ARG A 68 -12.43 -5.57 -1.61
CA ARG A 68 -12.57 -5.76 -3.06
C ARG A 68 -12.06 -7.13 -3.52
N ALA A 69 -10.89 -7.55 -3.03
CA ALA A 69 -10.30 -8.85 -3.37
C ALA A 69 -11.14 -10.06 -2.91
N ARG A 70 -12.09 -9.87 -1.99
CA ARG A 70 -13.05 -10.89 -1.54
C ARG A 70 -14.50 -10.50 -1.80
N LYS A 71 -14.74 -9.64 -2.79
CA LYS A 71 -16.09 -9.23 -3.24
C LYS A 71 -16.96 -8.70 -2.09
N PHE A 72 -16.34 -7.96 -1.17
CA PHE A 72 -16.92 -7.41 0.06
C PHE A 72 -17.46 -8.46 1.05
N ASP A 73 -17.03 -9.72 0.96
CA ASP A 73 -17.24 -10.69 2.04
C ASP A 73 -16.32 -10.36 3.22
N VAL A 74 -16.89 -9.82 4.30
CA VAL A 74 -16.16 -9.35 5.47
C VAL A 74 -15.36 -10.47 6.15
N ASN A 75 -15.90 -11.68 6.23
CA ASN A 75 -15.22 -12.80 6.91
C ASN A 75 -14.04 -13.31 6.09
N LEU A 76 -14.20 -13.45 4.77
CA LEU A 76 -13.12 -13.82 3.88
C LEU A 76 -12.04 -12.73 3.81
N SER A 77 -12.43 -11.46 3.86
CA SER A 77 -11.52 -10.32 3.89
C SER A 77 -10.70 -10.29 5.18
N LYS A 78 -11.35 -10.50 6.33
CA LYS A 78 -10.68 -10.66 7.62
C LYS A 78 -9.67 -11.79 7.59
N LYS A 79 -10.06 -12.98 7.12
CA LYS A 79 -9.15 -14.12 7.00
C LYS A 79 -7.91 -13.76 6.17
N MET A 80 -8.11 -13.14 5.00
CA MET A 80 -7.01 -12.72 4.13
C MET A 80 -6.10 -11.67 4.80
N PHE A 81 -6.68 -10.71 5.53
CA PHE A 81 -5.93 -9.71 6.28
C PHE A 81 -5.07 -10.35 7.38
N VAL A 82 -5.67 -11.23 8.19
CA VAL A 82 -4.99 -11.97 9.26
C VAL A 82 -3.84 -12.81 8.73
N GLU A 83 -4.05 -13.53 7.62
CA GLU A 83 -3.01 -14.30 6.94
C GLU A 83 -1.87 -13.41 6.41
N CYS A 84 -2.19 -12.22 5.90
CA CYS A 84 -1.19 -11.23 5.48
C CYS A 84 -0.38 -10.72 6.68
N GLU A 85 -1.03 -10.33 7.77
CA GLU A 85 -0.35 -9.86 8.98
C GLU A 85 0.54 -10.95 9.59
N GLN A 86 0.11 -12.20 9.58
CA GLN A 86 0.92 -13.32 10.04
C GLN A 86 2.15 -13.50 9.15
N TRP A 87 1.99 -13.48 7.82
CA TRP A 87 3.11 -13.56 6.89
C TRP A 87 4.12 -12.42 7.07
N ARG A 88 3.65 -11.18 7.32
CA ARG A 88 4.53 -10.04 7.60
C ARG A 88 5.36 -10.26 8.87
N LYS A 89 4.74 -10.82 9.93
CA LYS A 89 5.42 -11.19 11.19
C LYS A 89 6.44 -12.30 10.96
N ASP A 90 6.05 -13.37 10.27
CA ASP A 90 6.91 -14.53 10.02
C ASP A 90 8.15 -14.17 9.18
N THR A 91 7.98 -13.29 8.20
CA THR A 91 9.07 -12.78 7.35
C THR A 91 9.82 -11.60 7.95
N LYS A 92 9.35 -11.05 9.07
CA LYS A 92 9.88 -9.83 9.71
C LYS A 92 9.97 -8.65 8.75
N LEU A 93 9.04 -8.55 7.80
CA LEU A 93 9.11 -7.57 6.72
C LEU A 93 9.18 -6.13 7.25
N ASP A 94 8.39 -5.81 8.28
CA ASP A 94 8.33 -4.47 8.88
C ASP A 94 9.66 -4.05 9.55
N GLU A 95 10.44 -5.02 10.06
CA GLU A 95 11.76 -4.79 10.66
C GLU A 95 12.85 -4.63 9.60
N ILE A 96 12.74 -5.40 8.52
CA ILE A 96 13.75 -5.46 7.46
C ILE A 96 13.64 -4.24 6.53
N LEU A 97 12.42 -3.83 6.20
CA LEU A 97 12.13 -2.83 5.18
C LEU A 97 12.94 -1.52 5.31
N PRO A 98 13.08 -0.89 6.50
CA PRO A 98 13.81 0.38 6.63
C PRO A 98 15.30 0.28 6.32
N ASN A 99 15.88 -0.90 6.47
CA ASN A 99 17.32 -1.15 6.34
C ASN A 99 17.64 -2.23 5.29
N TRP A 100 16.69 -2.55 4.41
CA TRP A 100 16.87 -3.63 3.44
C TRP A 100 17.98 -3.29 2.45
N ASP A 101 19.05 -4.09 2.50
CA ASP A 101 20.14 -4.06 1.54
C ASP A 101 20.09 -5.28 0.62
N TYR A 102 20.24 -5.00 -0.67
CA TYR A 102 20.22 -6.00 -1.74
C TYR A 102 21.43 -5.80 -2.66
N PRO A 103 22.66 -6.01 -2.14
CA PRO A 103 23.90 -5.71 -2.86
C PRO A 103 24.07 -6.58 -4.10
N GLU A 104 23.40 -7.73 -4.16
CA GLU A 104 23.39 -8.59 -5.35
C GLU A 104 22.59 -8.01 -6.53
N LYS A 105 21.84 -6.91 -6.36
CA LYS A 105 20.97 -6.33 -7.40
C LYS A 105 21.68 -6.16 -8.73
N GLU A 106 22.89 -5.60 -8.73
CA GLU A 106 23.66 -5.35 -9.95
C GLU A 106 24.01 -6.65 -10.69
N LYS A 107 24.46 -7.68 -9.95
CA LYS A 107 24.75 -9.01 -10.52
C LYS A 107 23.48 -9.70 -10.98
N MET A 108 22.36 -9.53 -10.29
CA MET A 108 21.07 -10.09 -10.68
C MET A 108 20.51 -9.42 -11.93
N PHE A 109 20.81 -8.14 -12.13
CA PHE A 109 20.31 -7.33 -13.25
C PHE A 109 20.68 -7.90 -14.62
N GLN A 110 21.82 -8.59 -14.75
CA GLN A 110 22.21 -9.21 -16.03
C GLN A 110 21.27 -10.35 -16.44
N TYR A 111 20.61 -11.01 -15.47
CA TYR A 111 19.71 -12.15 -15.69
C TYR A 111 18.24 -11.72 -15.65
N TYR A 112 17.89 -10.84 -14.72
CA TYR A 112 16.52 -10.43 -14.48
C TYR A 112 16.44 -8.95 -14.12
N PRO A 113 16.53 -8.06 -15.13
CA PRO A 113 16.24 -6.63 -14.96
C PRO A 113 14.84 -6.43 -14.40
N GLN A 114 14.75 -5.68 -13.30
CA GLN A 114 13.50 -5.30 -12.63
C GLN A 114 13.64 -3.88 -12.11
N TYR A 115 12.79 -2.96 -12.57
CA TYR A 115 12.90 -1.56 -12.20
C TYR A 115 11.59 -0.79 -12.36
N TYR A 116 11.43 0.26 -11.56
CA TYR A 116 10.41 1.27 -11.76
C TYR A 116 10.96 2.42 -12.59
N HIS A 117 10.14 2.95 -13.49
CA HIS A 117 10.52 4.07 -14.33
C HIS A 117 9.32 4.93 -14.71
N LYS A 118 9.20 6.09 -14.06
CA LYS A 118 8.20 7.13 -14.31
C LYS A 118 6.77 6.58 -14.21
N THR A 119 5.85 7.15 -14.98
CA THR A 119 4.41 6.85 -14.88
C THR A 119 3.75 6.65 -16.24
N ASP A 120 2.62 5.92 -16.24
CA ASP A 120 1.73 5.83 -17.39
C ASP A 120 0.83 7.09 -17.51
N LYS A 121 -0.04 7.13 -18.52
CA LYS A 121 -0.94 8.27 -18.79
C LYS A 121 -2.01 8.46 -17.71
N ASP A 122 -2.28 7.42 -16.92
CA ASP A 122 -3.20 7.48 -15.78
C ASP A 122 -2.46 7.83 -14.48
N GLY A 123 -1.15 8.10 -14.54
CA GLY A 123 -0.31 8.48 -13.40
C GLY A 123 0.27 7.31 -12.60
N ARG A 124 -0.01 6.05 -12.98
CA ARG A 124 0.48 4.86 -12.25
C ARG A 124 1.99 4.71 -12.41
N PRO A 125 2.74 4.31 -11.36
CA PRO A 125 4.13 3.88 -11.51
C PRO A 125 4.26 2.80 -12.57
N VAL A 126 5.18 2.97 -13.52
CA VAL A 126 5.50 1.94 -14.51
C VAL A 126 6.59 1.04 -13.97
N TYR A 127 6.29 -0.24 -13.85
CA TYR A 127 7.21 -1.32 -13.50
C TYR A 127 7.61 -2.07 -14.76
N ILE A 128 8.90 -2.32 -14.95
CA ILE A 128 9.42 -3.05 -16.10
C ILE A 128 10.23 -4.24 -15.60
N GLU A 129 9.96 -5.40 -16.16
CA GLU A 129 10.72 -6.62 -15.93
C GLU A 129 11.06 -7.33 -17.24
N GLN A 130 12.28 -7.85 -17.35
CA GLN A 130 12.77 -8.51 -18.56
C GLN A 130 13.20 -9.94 -18.24
N LEU A 131 12.49 -10.93 -18.81
CA LEU A 131 12.67 -12.34 -18.47
C LEU A 131 13.61 -13.09 -19.42
N GLY A 132 14.02 -12.44 -20.52
CA GLY A 132 14.78 -13.06 -21.60
C GLY A 132 16.06 -13.77 -21.19
N ASN A 133 16.75 -13.20 -20.20
CA ASN A 133 18.04 -13.69 -19.73
C ASN A 133 17.94 -14.52 -18.46
N ILE A 134 16.73 -14.88 -18.00
CA ILE A 134 16.58 -15.66 -16.78
C ILE A 134 17.34 -16.98 -16.90
N ASP A 135 18.16 -17.22 -15.87
CA ASP A 135 18.85 -18.45 -15.59
C ASP A 135 18.81 -18.67 -14.08
N LEU A 136 17.84 -19.45 -13.60
CA LEU A 136 17.70 -19.69 -12.17
C LEU A 136 18.92 -20.38 -11.56
N THR A 137 19.65 -21.17 -12.34
CA THR A 137 20.85 -21.86 -11.83
C THR A 137 21.93 -20.83 -11.51
N ALA A 138 22.19 -19.91 -12.45
CA ALA A 138 23.15 -18.83 -12.24
C ALA A 138 22.68 -17.84 -11.15
N MET A 139 21.39 -17.51 -11.14
CA MET A 139 20.79 -16.63 -10.12
C MET A 139 20.88 -17.23 -8.72
N TYR A 140 20.65 -18.54 -8.55
CA TYR A 140 20.77 -19.22 -7.26
C TYR A 140 22.22 -19.41 -6.79
N ALA A 141 23.21 -19.23 -7.68
CA ALA A 141 24.60 -19.09 -7.27
C ALA A 141 24.93 -17.69 -6.72
N ILE A 142 24.07 -16.70 -6.95
CA ILE A 142 24.24 -15.31 -6.51
C ILE A 142 23.42 -15.01 -5.25
N THR A 143 22.18 -15.48 -5.20
CA THR A 143 21.23 -15.21 -4.10
C THR A 143 20.30 -16.40 -3.88
N THR A 144 19.35 -16.29 -2.95
CA THR A 144 18.36 -17.33 -2.67
C THR A 144 16.98 -16.93 -3.17
N GLN A 145 16.12 -17.92 -3.43
CA GLN A 145 14.71 -17.66 -3.75
C GLN A 145 14.02 -16.83 -2.65
N GLU A 146 14.33 -17.10 -1.39
CA GLU A 146 13.82 -16.33 -0.25
C GLU A 146 14.21 -14.86 -0.34
N ARG A 147 15.51 -14.55 -0.55
CA ARG A 147 15.96 -13.17 -0.69
C ARG A 147 15.35 -12.47 -1.90
N MET A 148 15.14 -13.17 -3.01
CA MET A 148 14.44 -12.63 -4.18
C MET A 148 12.98 -12.28 -3.85
N LEU A 149 12.26 -13.14 -3.13
CA LEU A 149 10.88 -12.91 -2.71
C LEU A 149 10.78 -11.79 -1.65
N THR A 150 11.73 -11.71 -0.72
CA THR A 150 11.85 -10.59 0.23
C THR A 150 12.12 -9.29 -0.51
N ASN A 151 13.00 -9.28 -1.52
CA ASN A 151 13.23 -8.10 -2.35
C ASN A 151 11.96 -7.67 -3.11
N LEU A 152 11.19 -8.63 -3.63
CA LEU A 152 9.88 -8.34 -4.25
C LEU A 152 8.90 -7.71 -3.27
N ALA A 153 8.78 -8.26 -2.04
CA ALA A 153 7.95 -7.70 -0.99
C ALA A 153 8.40 -6.27 -0.63
N VAL A 154 9.70 -6.04 -0.44
CA VAL A 154 10.25 -4.71 -0.16
C VAL A 154 9.95 -3.72 -1.30
N GLU A 155 10.06 -4.12 -2.56
CA GLU A 155 9.67 -3.26 -3.67
C GLU A 155 8.16 -2.97 -3.67
N TYR A 156 7.30 -3.91 -3.27
CA TYR A 156 5.87 -3.63 -3.08
C TYR A 156 5.59 -2.67 -1.93
N GLU A 157 6.32 -2.76 -0.82
CA GLU A 157 6.22 -1.77 0.26
C GLU A 157 6.64 -0.39 -0.23
N ARG A 158 7.74 -0.29 -0.99
CA ARG A 158 8.19 0.97 -1.61
C ARG A 158 7.18 1.51 -2.62
N VAL A 159 6.47 0.63 -3.33
CA VAL A 159 5.36 1.04 -4.20
C VAL A 159 4.20 1.60 -3.40
N ALA A 160 3.80 0.90 -2.34
CA ALA A 160 2.73 1.33 -1.45
C ALA A 160 3.04 2.69 -0.81
N ASP A 161 4.30 2.91 -0.43
CA ASP A 161 4.81 4.16 0.14
C ASP A 161 6.34 4.23 -0.06
N PRO A 162 6.90 5.21 -0.79
CA PRO A 162 6.29 6.49 -1.16
C PRO A 162 5.80 6.61 -2.60
N ARG A 163 5.93 5.59 -3.45
CA ARG A 163 5.66 5.76 -4.90
C ARG A 163 4.21 6.13 -5.20
N LEU A 164 3.25 5.34 -4.73
CA LEU A 164 1.84 5.62 -4.97
C LEU A 164 1.33 6.92 -4.32
N PRO A 165 1.71 7.26 -3.06
CA PRO A 165 1.43 8.57 -2.48
C PRO A 165 1.95 9.72 -3.33
N ALA A 166 3.22 9.69 -3.76
CA ALA A 166 3.79 10.74 -4.60
C ALA A 166 3.09 10.85 -5.96
N CYS A 167 2.83 9.72 -6.60
CA CYS A 167 2.03 9.68 -7.84
C CYS A 167 0.62 10.25 -7.63
N SER A 168 -0.03 9.94 -6.50
CA SER A 168 -1.38 10.44 -6.20
C SER A 168 -1.39 11.96 -6.01
N ARG A 169 -0.37 12.52 -5.32
CA ARG A 169 -0.22 13.98 -5.18
C ARG A 169 -0.06 14.65 -6.55
N LYS A 170 0.80 14.09 -7.42
CA LYS A 170 1.03 14.62 -8.77
C LYS A 170 -0.20 14.51 -9.67
N ALA A 171 -0.94 13.40 -9.60
CA ALA A 171 -2.12 13.15 -10.42
C ALA A 171 -3.37 13.91 -9.94
N GLY A 172 -3.39 14.35 -8.67
CA GLY A 172 -4.55 15.03 -8.06
C GLY A 172 -5.70 14.10 -7.66
N HIS A 173 -5.51 12.78 -7.73
CA HIS A 173 -6.45 11.76 -7.29
C HIS A 173 -5.71 10.53 -6.76
N LEU A 174 -6.41 9.65 -6.05
CA LEU A 174 -5.82 8.44 -5.49
C LEU A 174 -5.38 7.49 -6.61
N LEU A 175 -4.16 6.96 -6.45
CA LEU A 175 -3.61 5.86 -7.22
C LEU A 175 -3.28 4.70 -6.29
N GLU A 176 -3.90 3.54 -6.52
CA GLU A 176 -3.68 2.34 -5.71
C GLU A 176 -2.83 1.28 -6.42
N THR A 177 -2.57 1.46 -7.72
CA THR A 177 -2.12 0.40 -8.64
C THR A 177 -0.91 0.78 -9.51
N CYS A 178 -0.16 -0.20 -9.98
CA CYS A 178 0.92 -0.04 -10.96
C CYS A 178 0.51 -0.42 -12.40
N CYS A 179 1.30 0.06 -13.37
CA CYS A 179 1.31 -0.43 -14.76
C CYS A 179 2.58 -1.27 -14.96
N THR A 180 2.44 -2.55 -15.30
CA THR A 180 3.58 -3.46 -15.47
C THR A 180 3.83 -3.75 -16.95
N ILE A 181 5.10 -3.74 -17.36
CA ILE A 181 5.56 -4.18 -18.67
C ILE A 181 6.49 -5.37 -18.44
N MET A 182 6.09 -6.53 -18.94
CA MET A 182 6.82 -7.80 -18.84
C MET A 182 7.35 -8.19 -20.21
N ASP A 183 8.66 -8.10 -20.41
CA ASP A 183 9.31 -8.45 -21.68
C ASP A 183 9.74 -9.92 -21.71
N LEU A 184 9.17 -10.68 -22.65
CA LEU A 184 9.49 -12.09 -22.88
C LEU A 184 10.48 -12.31 -24.03
N LYS A 185 11.07 -11.26 -24.58
CA LYS A 185 12.08 -11.39 -25.64
C LYS A 185 13.23 -12.28 -25.16
N GLY A 186 13.48 -13.37 -25.86
CA GLY A 186 14.53 -14.35 -25.50
C GLY A 186 14.08 -15.46 -24.57
N VAL A 187 12.83 -15.43 -24.07
CA VAL A 187 12.27 -16.53 -23.29
C VAL A 187 11.98 -17.72 -24.21
N GLY A 188 12.79 -18.76 -24.10
CA GLY A 188 12.57 -20.05 -24.74
C GLY A 188 11.56 -20.90 -23.96
N ILE A 189 10.73 -21.69 -24.65
CA ILE A 189 9.75 -22.61 -24.04
C ILE A 189 10.44 -23.61 -23.10
N SER A 190 11.68 -24.01 -23.40
CA SER A 190 12.48 -24.92 -22.57
C SER A 190 12.83 -24.38 -21.19
N LYS A 191 12.86 -23.05 -21.00
CA LYS A 191 13.12 -22.40 -19.71
C LYS A 191 11.83 -22.14 -18.90
N ALA A 192 10.65 -22.31 -19.50
CA ALA A 192 9.38 -22.03 -18.84
C ALA A 192 9.14 -22.90 -17.60
N SER A 193 9.56 -24.18 -17.64
CA SER A 193 9.46 -25.08 -16.48
C SER A 193 10.42 -24.69 -15.35
N GLN A 194 11.59 -24.14 -15.68
CA GLN A 194 12.58 -23.72 -14.69
C GLN A 194 12.05 -22.53 -13.90
N VAL A 195 11.50 -21.52 -14.57
CA VAL A 195 10.99 -20.30 -13.91
C VAL A 195 9.65 -20.47 -13.21
N TYR A 196 8.93 -21.56 -13.51
CA TYR A 196 7.57 -21.81 -13.02
C TYR A 196 7.46 -21.73 -11.49
N SER A 197 8.39 -22.33 -10.75
CA SER A 197 8.35 -22.35 -9.28
C SER A 197 8.46 -20.93 -8.70
N TYR A 198 9.41 -20.14 -9.19
CA TYR A 198 9.60 -18.76 -8.77
C TYR A 198 8.39 -17.88 -9.13
N VAL A 199 7.92 -17.97 -10.39
CA VAL A 199 6.75 -17.19 -10.85
C VAL A 199 5.50 -17.54 -10.04
N ARG A 200 5.30 -18.82 -9.69
CA ARG A 200 4.20 -19.27 -8.84
C ARG A 200 4.31 -18.69 -7.43
N SER A 201 5.49 -18.74 -6.82
CA SER A 201 5.72 -18.16 -5.48
C SER A 201 5.52 -16.64 -5.48
N ALA A 202 6.07 -15.93 -6.47
CA ALA A 202 5.88 -14.50 -6.64
C ALA A 202 4.41 -14.14 -6.84
N SER A 203 3.69 -14.87 -7.71
CA SER A 203 2.25 -14.69 -7.92
C SER A 203 1.43 -14.94 -6.65
N GLY A 204 1.83 -15.93 -5.84
CA GLY A 204 1.22 -16.21 -4.55
C GLY A 204 1.42 -15.06 -3.56
N LEU A 205 2.65 -14.55 -3.45
CA LEU A 205 2.98 -13.38 -2.62
C LEU A 205 2.13 -12.17 -3.03
N SER A 206 2.09 -11.84 -4.32
CA SER A 206 1.32 -10.69 -4.83
C SER A 206 -0.19 -10.83 -4.57
N GLN A 207 -0.79 -11.99 -4.87
CA GLN A 207 -2.24 -12.18 -4.75
C GLN A 207 -2.71 -12.29 -3.30
N ASN A 208 -1.92 -12.90 -2.42
CA ASN A 208 -2.32 -13.13 -1.03
C ASN A 208 -2.06 -11.92 -0.13
N TYR A 209 -0.99 -11.17 -0.38
CA TYR A 209 -0.52 -10.14 0.55
C TYR A 209 -0.60 -8.72 -0.01
N TYR A 210 -0.69 -8.57 -1.34
CA TYR A 210 -0.79 -7.28 -2.02
C TYR A 210 -2.03 -7.20 -2.94
N PRO A 211 -3.24 -7.45 -2.40
CA PRO A 211 -4.47 -7.41 -3.19
C PRO A 211 -4.67 -6.05 -3.87
N GLU A 212 -5.28 -6.09 -5.06
CA GLU A 212 -5.71 -4.91 -5.82
C GLU A 212 -4.58 -3.91 -6.14
N ARG A 213 -3.32 -4.38 -6.26
CA ARG A 213 -2.18 -3.54 -6.66
C ARG A 213 -1.86 -3.52 -8.15
N LEU A 214 -2.38 -4.49 -8.92
CA LEU A 214 -2.19 -4.50 -10.37
C LEU A 214 -3.26 -3.64 -11.06
N GLY A 215 -2.84 -2.66 -11.85
CA GLY A 215 -3.72 -1.83 -12.68
C GLY A 215 -3.78 -2.33 -14.11
N ARG A 216 -2.60 -2.43 -14.75
CA ARG A 216 -2.42 -3.00 -16.10
C ARG A 216 -1.16 -3.84 -16.16
N LEU A 217 -1.16 -4.88 -16.98
CA LEU A 217 0.03 -5.67 -17.28
C LEU A 217 0.14 -5.90 -18.79
N TYR A 218 1.25 -5.49 -19.38
CA TYR A 218 1.57 -5.72 -20.78
C TYR A 218 2.66 -6.78 -20.88
N VAL A 219 2.31 -7.98 -21.32
CA VAL A 219 3.29 -9.00 -21.72
C VAL A 219 3.69 -8.72 -23.16
N ILE A 220 4.93 -8.34 -23.41
CA ILE A 220 5.44 -7.99 -24.75
C ILE A 220 6.42 -9.03 -25.26
N ASN A 221 6.63 -9.04 -26.58
CA ASN A 221 7.47 -10.04 -27.25
C ASN A 221 7.08 -11.48 -26.90
N ALA A 222 5.79 -11.72 -26.63
CA ALA A 222 5.31 -13.05 -26.31
C ALA A 222 5.59 -14.00 -27.50
N PRO A 223 6.27 -15.15 -27.28
CA PRO A 223 6.55 -16.09 -28.35
C PRO A 223 5.25 -16.70 -28.89
N TRP A 224 5.25 -17.15 -30.15
CA TRP A 224 4.06 -17.67 -30.84
C TRP A 224 3.32 -18.79 -30.07
N GLY A 225 4.05 -19.58 -29.26
CA GLY A 225 3.49 -20.64 -28.40
C GLY A 225 3.03 -20.19 -27.01
N PHE A 226 3.19 -18.91 -26.65
CA PHE A 226 2.88 -18.41 -25.31
C PHE A 226 1.39 -18.50 -24.96
N SER A 227 0.50 -18.54 -25.95
CA SER A 227 -0.94 -18.74 -25.74
C SER A 227 -1.26 -20.04 -24.98
N GLY A 228 -0.47 -21.10 -25.18
CA GLY A 228 -0.57 -22.35 -24.44
C GLY A 228 -0.15 -22.19 -22.97
N VAL A 229 1.01 -21.56 -22.73
CA VAL A 229 1.51 -21.24 -21.38
C VAL A 229 0.51 -20.35 -20.63
N TRP A 230 0.02 -19.30 -21.29
CA TRP A 230 -0.97 -18.39 -20.72
C TRP A 230 -2.27 -19.09 -20.34
N SER A 231 -2.71 -20.09 -21.11
CA SER A 231 -3.92 -20.86 -20.78
C SER A 231 -3.78 -21.63 -19.46
N ILE A 232 -2.56 -22.07 -19.12
CA ILE A 232 -2.25 -22.69 -17.82
C ILE A 232 -2.21 -21.62 -16.72
N ILE A 233 -1.48 -20.51 -16.95
CA ILE A 233 -1.31 -19.43 -15.96
C ILE A 233 -2.65 -18.80 -15.58
N LYS A 234 -3.55 -18.57 -16.54
CA LYS A 234 -4.89 -18.03 -16.26
C LYS A 234 -5.69 -18.86 -15.25
N GLY A 235 -5.45 -20.17 -15.16
CA GLY A 235 -6.20 -21.05 -14.28
C GLY A 235 -6.01 -20.77 -12.79
N TRP A 236 -4.93 -20.08 -12.40
CA TRP A 236 -4.65 -19.72 -11.00
C TRP A 236 -4.74 -18.22 -10.71
N LEU A 237 -5.08 -17.40 -11.72
CA LEU A 237 -5.28 -15.96 -11.54
C LEU A 237 -6.76 -15.68 -11.39
N ASP A 238 -7.11 -14.71 -10.55
CA ASP A 238 -8.51 -14.27 -10.45
C ASP A 238 -8.98 -13.61 -11.77
N PRO A 239 -10.28 -13.69 -12.11
CA PRO A 239 -10.79 -13.14 -13.37
C PRO A 239 -10.57 -11.63 -13.58
N VAL A 240 -10.49 -10.84 -12.50
CA VAL A 240 -10.26 -9.39 -12.59
C VAL A 240 -8.81 -9.13 -12.99
N THR A 241 -7.86 -9.88 -12.45
CA THR A 241 -6.46 -9.84 -12.87
C THR A 241 -6.29 -10.23 -14.34
N VAL A 242 -6.98 -11.28 -14.81
CA VAL A 242 -6.91 -11.70 -16.22
C VAL A 242 -7.35 -10.59 -17.18
N GLN A 243 -8.37 -9.81 -16.82
CA GLN A 243 -8.87 -8.69 -17.64
C GLN A 243 -7.87 -7.53 -17.77
N LYS A 244 -6.92 -7.42 -16.84
CA LYS A 244 -5.88 -6.36 -16.83
C LYS A 244 -4.65 -6.74 -17.66
N ILE A 245 -4.57 -7.97 -18.16
CA ILE A 245 -3.40 -8.54 -18.82
C ILE A 245 -3.54 -8.49 -20.35
N HIS A 246 -2.62 -7.78 -20.99
CA HIS A 246 -2.52 -7.62 -22.44
C HIS A 246 -1.31 -8.39 -22.95
N ILE A 247 -1.53 -9.43 -23.76
CA ILE A 247 -0.45 -10.23 -24.36
C ILE A 247 -0.22 -9.77 -25.78
N LEU A 248 0.99 -9.30 -26.04
CA LEU A 248 1.41 -8.67 -27.28
C LEU A 248 2.61 -9.42 -27.87
N GLY A 249 2.60 -9.60 -29.19
CA GLY A 249 3.75 -10.09 -29.94
C GLY A 249 4.82 -8.99 -30.13
N SER A 250 5.56 -9.03 -31.23
CA SER A 250 6.61 -8.04 -31.55
C SER A 250 6.08 -6.64 -31.93
N GLY A 251 4.80 -6.53 -32.31
CA GLY A 251 4.13 -5.27 -32.67
C GLY A 251 3.63 -4.43 -31.48
N TYR A 252 4.17 -4.63 -30.28
CA TYR A 252 3.64 -4.08 -29.02
C TYR A 252 3.75 -2.56 -28.88
N LYS A 253 4.68 -1.90 -29.59
CA LYS A 253 5.06 -0.50 -29.35
C LYS A 253 3.88 0.47 -29.40
N LYS A 254 2.96 0.27 -30.35
CA LYS A 254 1.75 1.12 -30.48
C LYS A 254 0.85 1.03 -29.25
N GLU A 255 0.66 -0.18 -28.71
CA GLU A 255 -0.16 -0.41 -27.52
C GLU A 255 0.51 0.15 -26.27
N LEU A 256 1.83 0.01 -26.13
CA LEU A 256 2.55 0.65 -25.03
C LEU A 256 2.46 2.18 -25.09
N LEU A 257 2.67 2.79 -26.25
CA LEU A 257 2.55 4.25 -26.43
C LEU A 257 1.11 4.75 -26.30
N ALA A 258 0.11 3.88 -26.45
CA ALA A 258 -1.27 4.22 -26.14
C ALA A 258 -1.47 4.43 -24.63
N GLN A 259 -0.73 3.71 -23.77
CA GLN A 259 -0.87 3.78 -22.32
C GLN A 259 0.22 4.58 -21.60
N VAL A 260 1.47 4.55 -22.07
CA VAL A 260 2.62 5.23 -21.45
C VAL A 260 3.05 6.39 -22.36
N PRO A 261 3.23 7.62 -21.84
CA PRO A 261 3.75 8.73 -22.62
C PRO A 261 5.13 8.37 -23.22
N ALA A 262 5.42 8.84 -24.44
CA ALA A 262 6.66 8.47 -25.12
C ALA A 262 7.89 8.90 -24.32
N GLU A 263 7.85 10.09 -23.74
CA GLU A 263 8.87 10.68 -22.87
C GLU A 263 9.06 9.93 -21.54
N ASN A 264 8.10 9.09 -21.16
CA ASN A 264 8.15 8.25 -19.97
C ASN A 264 8.54 6.80 -20.27
N LEU A 265 8.49 6.37 -21.53
CA LEU A 265 8.82 5.03 -21.95
C LEU A 265 10.27 4.95 -22.45
N PRO A 266 11.10 3.98 -22.00
CA PRO A 266 12.44 3.80 -22.53
C PRO A 266 12.48 3.59 -24.04
N VAL A 267 13.54 4.07 -24.69
CA VAL A 267 13.74 3.94 -26.16
C VAL A 267 13.67 2.49 -26.67
N GLU A 268 14.13 1.51 -25.87
CA GLU A 268 14.09 0.08 -26.20
C GLU A 268 12.65 -0.46 -26.34
N PHE A 269 11.69 0.14 -25.64
CA PHE A 269 10.27 -0.22 -25.71
C PHE A 269 9.48 0.66 -26.68
N GLY A 270 10.15 1.56 -27.40
CA GLY A 270 9.55 2.41 -28.43
C GLY A 270 9.19 3.82 -27.99
N GLY A 271 9.61 4.24 -26.79
CA GLY A 271 9.47 5.63 -26.34
C GLY A 271 10.66 6.52 -26.75
N SER A 272 10.81 7.64 -26.06
CA SER A 272 11.87 8.62 -26.24
C SER A 272 12.71 8.87 -24.97
N CYS A 273 12.39 8.20 -23.85
CA CYS A 273 13.15 8.37 -22.61
C CYS A 273 14.53 7.71 -22.71
N ASN A 274 15.57 8.47 -22.41
CA ASN A 274 16.95 8.01 -22.33
C ASN A 274 17.66 8.70 -21.16
N CYS A 275 17.61 8.11 -19.97
CA CYS A 275 18.27 8.63 -18.79
C CYS A 275 19.79 8.47 -18.86
N GLU A 276 20.52 9.42 -18.29
CA GLU A 276 21.94 9.25 -17.99
C GLU A 276 22.12 8.02 -17.06
N GLY A 277 23.08 7.14 -17.37
CA GLY A 277 23.26 5.87 -16.67
C GLY A 277 22.22 4.78 -17.01
N GLY A 278 21.24 5.07 -17.86
CA GLY A 278 20.21 4.13 -18.32
C GLY A 278 18.93 4.15 -17.49
N CYS A 279 17.77 4.09 -18.17
CA CYS A 279 16.44 4.15 -17.53
C CYS A 279 16.25 3.05 -16.46
N GLN A 280 16.88 1.90 -16.66
CA GLN A 280 16.80 0.73 -15.81
C GLN A 280 17.46 0.91 -14.42
N LEU A 281 18.36 1.88 -14.28
CA LEU A 281 19.07 2.17 -13.03
C LEU A 281 18.60 3.47 -12.36
N SER A 282 17.72 4.24 -13.01
CA SER A 282 17.42 5.61 -12.57
C SER A 282 16.42 5.70 -11.43
N ASP A 283 15.50 4.74 -11.29
CA ASP A 283 14.36 4.79 -10.35
C ASP A 283 13.63 6.16 -10.39
N MET A 284 13.62 6.80 -11.56
CA MET A 284 13.00 8.11 -11.74
C MET A 284 11.48 8.02 -11.65
N GLY A 285 10.85 9.02 -11.05
CA GLY A 285 9.41 9.18 -11.00
C GLY A 285 8.99 10.25 -9.99
N PRO A 286 7.68 10.45 -9.77
CA PRO A 286 7.17 11.45 -8.83
C PRO A 286 7.73 11.30 -7.41
N TRP A 287 8.09 10.08 -7.00
CA TRP A 287 8.72 9.80 -5.71
C TRP A 287 10.16 10.30 -5.55
N LYS A 288 10.77 10.86 -6.59
CA LYS A 288 12.07 11.55 -6.55
C LYS A 288 11.94 13.06 -6.80
N GLU A 289 10.74 13.55 -7.12
CA GLU A 289 10.47 14.96 -7.40
C GLU A 289 10.15 15.67 -6.08
N PRO A 290 10.91 16.71 -5.65
CA PRO A 290 10.73 17.36 -4.35
C PRO A 290 9.32 17.92 -4.10
N GLU A 291 8.58 18.25 -5.16
CA GLU A 291 7.22 18.75 -5.09
C GLU A 291 6.22 17.68 -4.61
N TRP A 292 6.52 16.40 -4.83
CA TRP A 292 5.60 15.28 -4.60
C TRP A 292 6.13 14.23 -3.63
N ALA A 293 7.46 14.12 -3.53
CA ALA A 293 8.15 13.17 -2.67
C ALA A 293 8.04 13.57 -1.20
N LYS A 294 7.77 12.57 -0.36
CA LYS A 294 7.83 12.68 1.09
C LYS A 294 8.41 11.39 1.67
N PRO A 295 9.03 11.44 2.86
CA PRO A 295 9.51 10.25 3.53
C PRO A 295 8.37 9.24 3.75
N ALA A 296 8.65 7.97 3.49
CA ALA A 296 7.68 6.91 3.75
C ALA A 296 7.46 6.73 5.25
N LYS A 297 6.24 6.42 5.68
CA LYS A 297 5.89 6.22 7.11
C LYS A 297 6.72 5.14 7.79
N TRP A 298 7.09 4.10 7.04
CA TRP A 298 7.93 3.01 7.54
C TRP A 298 9.41 3.41 7.70
N SER A 299 9.85 4.50 7.08
CA SER A 299 11.25 4.93 7.07
C SER A 299 11.74 5.39 8.45
N ASN A 300 13.03 5.25 8.71
CA ASN A 300 13.66 5.74 9.94
C ASN A 300 13.53 7.26 10.07
N GLU A 301 13.58 8.00 8.96
CA GLU A 301 13.41 9.46 8.92
C GLU A 301 12.02 9.88 9.42
N ALA A 302 10.95 9.26 8.88
CA ALA A 302 9.59 9.57 9.30
C ALA A 302 9.35 9.20 10.78
N LYS A 303 9.85 8.04 11.22
CA LYS A 303 9.77 7.61 12.63
C LYS A 303 10.49 8.59 13.58
N ALA A 304 11.67 9.06 13.20
CA ALA A 304 12.42 10.05 13.97
C ALA A 304 11.69 11.40 14.03
N ALA A 305 11.12 11.85 12.91
CA ALA A 305 10.34 13.09 12.85
C ALA A 305 9.09 13.02 13.73
N ALA A 306 8.35 11.91 13.70
CA ALA A 306 7.19 11.69 14.56
C ALA A 306 7.56 11.69 16.06
N ALA A 307 8.62 10.98 16.44
CA ALA A 307 9.11 10.97 17.82
C ALA A 307 9.54 12.36 18.31
N ALA A 308 10.14 13.18 17.43
CA ALA A 308 10.49 14.56 17.74
C ALA A 308 9.25 15.45 17.90
N ALA A 309 8.21 15.27 17.08
CA ALA A 309 6.95 16.01 17.18
C ALA A 309 6.24 15.71 18.52
N ASP A 310 6.15 14.44 18.91
CA ASP A 310 5.57 14.02 20.20
C ASP A 310 6.37 14.57 21.39
N ALA A 311 7.71 14.62 21.29
CA ALA A 311 8.56 15.22 22.31
C ALA A 311 8.47 16.75 22.39
N THR A 312 7.95 17.40 21.34
CA THR A 312 7.80 18.87 21.27
C THR A 312 6.43 19.33 21.79
N ILE A 313 5.48 18.42 22.03
CA ILE A 313 4.30 18.67 22.87
C ILE A 313 4.77 18.77 24.34
N LYS A 314 5.47 19.87 24.65
CA LYS A 314 5.70 20.32 26.01
C LYS A 314 4.37 20.88 26.51
N ASN A 315 3.92 20.40 27.66
CA ASN A 315 2.90 21.07 28.48
C ASN A 315 3.34 22.52 28.71
N GLU A 316 2.94 23.44 27.83
CA GLU A 316 2.81 24.83 28.23
C GLU A 316 1.68 24.85 29.25
N GLY A 317 2.07 25.17 30.48
CA GLY A 317 1.28 24.98 31.68
C GLY A 317 -0.15 25.44 31.47
N SER A 318 -1.08 24.56 31.81
CA SER A 318 -2.35 25.04 32.32
C SER A 318 -2.00 25.94 33.51
N GLU A 319 -2.02 27.25 33.31
CA GLU A 319 -2.06 28.19 34.42
C GLU A 319 -3.26 27.75 35.26
N ILE A 320 -2.97 27.17 36.42
CA ILE A 320 -3.92 27.15 37.50
C ILE A 320 -4.18 28.63 37.75
N LYS A 321 -5.34 29.13 37.31
CA LYS A 321 -5.87 30.37 37.86
C LYS A 321 -5.99 30.10 39.35
N GLU A 322 -5.06 30.64 40.14
CA GLU A 322 -5.25 30.79 41.57
C GLU A 322 -6.61 31.46 41.73
N GLY A 323 -7.59 30.69 42.20
CA GLY A 323 -8.88 31.21 42.60
C GLY A 323 -8.62 32.32 43.60
N GLY A 324 -9.13 33.51 43.30
CA GLY A 324 -9.07 34.65 44.19
C GLY A 324 -9.56 34.26 45.58
N ALA A 325 -9.00 34.93 46.59
CA ALA A 325 -9.20 34.68 48.02
C ALA A 325 -10.65 34.89 48.54
N GLU A 326 -11.68 34.77 47.71
CA GLU A 326 -13.09 34.93 48.09
C GLU A 326 -13.81 33.60 48.36
N ASP A 327 -13.31 32.44 47.90
CA ASP A 327 -14.03 31.17 48.06
C ASP A 327 -13.73 30.39 49.36
N VAL A 328 -12.77 30.84 50.18
CA VAL A 328 -12.47 30.17 51.47
C VAL A 328 -13.48 30.53 52.56
N ALA A 329 -14.27 31.60 52.38
CA ALA A 329 -15.29 32.01 53.34
C ALA A 329 -16.61 31.22 53.21
N GLY A 330 -16.88 30.64 52.03
CA GLY A 330 -18.09 29.85 51.78
C GLY A 330 -18.06 28.46 52.40
N VAL A 331 -16.88 27.81 52.39
CA VAL A 331 -16.73 26.43 52.87
C VAL A 331 -16.74 26.36 54.40
N ALA A 332 -16.15 27.33 55.10
CA ALA A 332 -16.17 27.39 56.56
C ALA A 332 -17.57 27.65 57.15
N LYS A 333 -18.48 28.26 56.39
CA LYS A 333 -19.86 28.53 56.83
C LYS A 333 -20.77 27.30 56.70
N ALA A 334 -20.48 26.40 55.76
CA ALA A 334 -21.24 25.17 55.55
C ALA A 334 -20.95 24.09 56.61
N GLU A 335 -19.73 24.01 57.16
CA GLU A 335 -19.40 23.06 58.24
C GLU A 335 -19.95 23.46 59.62
N ALA A 336 -20.18 24.76 59.86
CA ALA A 336 -20.76 25.26 61.12
C ALA A 336 -22.29 25.07 61.21
N GLU A 337 -22.99 25.04 60.07
CA GLU A 337 -24.44 24.82 60.04
C GLU A 337 -24.82 23.32 60.13
N LEU A 338 -23.93 22.38 59.79
CA LEU A 338 -24.19 20.95 59.96
C LEU A 338 -24.00 20.45 61.41
N THR A 339 -23.19 21.13 62.23
CA THR A 339 -22.91 20.72 63.62
C THR A 339 -23.96 21.20 64.63
N THR A 340 -24.87 22.10 64.25
CA THR A 340 -25.97 22.60 65.11
C THR A 340 -27.30 21.87 64.92
N ALA A 341 -27.44 21.01 63.90
CA ALA A 341 -28.67 20.24 63.64
C ALA A 341 -28.75 18.88 64.35
N ALA A 342 -27.71 18.43 65.06
CA ALA A 342 -27.64 17.11 65.72
C ALA A 342 -27.90 17.14 67.24
N ALA A 343 -28.45 18.22 67.78
CA ALA A 343 -28.86 18.32 69.19
C ALA A 343 -30.36 18.62 69.30
N GLY A 344 -31.20 17.58 69.23
CA GLY A 344 -32.62 17.73 69.49
C GLY A 344 -33.36 16.40 69.53
N THR A 345 -33.98 16.12 70.69
CA THR A 345 -34.90 15.01 71.03
C THR A 345 -34.24 13.63 71.23
N THR A 346 -34.41 12.92 72.35
CA THR A 346 -35.67 12.69 73.08
C THR A 346 -35.40 12.24 74.52
N THR A 347 -36.15 12.82 75.46
CA THR A 347 -36.36 12.37 76.84
C THR A 347 -37.36 11.21 76.89
N VAL A 348 -37.18 10.25 77.80
CA VAL A 348 -38.23 9.28 78.20
C VAL A 348 -38.23 9.15 79.73
N PRO A 349 -39.39 9.23 80.42
CA PRO A 349 -39.48 9.29 81.87
C PRO A 349 -39.71 7.92 82.55
N GLN A 350 -39.26 7.88 83.81
CA GLN A 350 -39.55 6.99 84.96
C GLN A 350 -39.60 5.48 84.79
#